data_AF-A0A1S8NHM7-F1
#
_entry.id   AF-A0A1S8NHM7-F1
#
_cell.length_a   1.000
_cell.length_b   1.000
_cell.length_c   1.000
_cell.angle_alpha   90.00
_cell.angle_beta   90.00
_cell.angle_gamma   90.00
#
_symmetry.space_group_name_H-M   'P 1'
#
loop_
_entity.id
_entity.type
_entity.pdbx_description
1 polymer ?
#
loop_
_entity_poly.entity_id
_entity_poly.type
_entity_poly.pdbx_seq_one_letter_code
_entity_poly.pdbx_strand_id
1 'polypeptide(L)'
;MKRKIIALLSTVFIVGSLVGCGSKTQSQGTTSGNEKKVIYFIPIVDTGAYWSPMKKAAEDEAKALGYELVVKTSPPNETQKNEKHIGFLDEAVKNKAAGIAIAPMDPDMFDKKVKKANEKGIPVVTFDADIKTKENRTAYIGTDNKLAGEQLGENGAKTLKEKGITKGKIGMAAVNLTQTTMTYREDGVKAGFEKKLWEMMLRTSNG
;
A
#
# COMPACT_ATOMS: atom_id res chain seq x y z
N MET A 1 9.11 -73.65 5.50
CA MET A 1 8.34 -72.39 5.54
C MET A 1 7.51 -72.28 4.25
N LYS A 2 6.17 -72.11 4.41
CA LYS A 2 5.16 -71.47 3.54
C LYS A 2 5.31 -71.68 2.00
N ARG A 3 4.62 -72.63 1.32
CA ARG A 3 3.17 -72.75 0.97
C ARG A 3 2.59 -71.47 0.34
N LYS A 4 1.79 -71.43 -0.74
CA LYS A 4 1.17 -72.37 -1.71
C LYS A 4 0.43 -71.45 -2.74
N ILE A 5 0.55 -71.67 -4.06
CA ILE A 5 -0.47 -72.24 -4.99
C ILE A 5 -1.56 -71.26 -5.52
N ILE A 6 -1.49 -71.05 -6.85
CA ILE A 6 -2.51 -71.19 -7.93
C ILE A 6 -3.80 -70.33 -7.89
N ALA A 7 -3.77 -69.33 -8.78
CA ALA A 7 -4.65 -69.04 -9.93
C ALA A 7 -6.12 -69.54 -10.05
N LEU A 8 -6.88 -68.70 -10.76
CA LEU A 8 -8.00 -68.93 -11.71
C LEU A 8 -9.46 -68.59 -11.32
N LEU A 9 -10.05 -67.79 -12.23
CA LEU A 9 -11.43 -67.81 -12.79
C LEU A 9 -12.64 -67.23 -12.02
N SER A 10 -13.11 -66.09 -12.54
CA SER A 10 -14.47 -65.79 -13.04
C SER A 10 -15.68 -66.50 -12.44
N THR A 11 -16.65 -65.77 -11.85
CA THR A 11 -18.07 -65.72 -12.30
C THR A 11 -18.94 -64.69 -11.52
N VAL A 12 -19.77 -64.00 -12.30
CA VAL A 12 -21.03 -63.24 -12.04
C VAL A 12 -21.77 -63.52 -10.73
N PHE A 13 -22.26 -62.47 -10.02
CA PHE A 13 -23.49 -62.57 -9.19
C PHE A 13 -24.18 -61.19 -8.96
N ILE A 14 -25.35 -61.05 -9.62
CA ILE A 14 -26.66 -60.57 -9.12
C ILE A 14 -26.86 -59.16 -8.54
N VAL A 15 -27.82 -58.48 -9.17
CA VAL A 15 -28.61 -57.31 -8.73
C VAL A 15 -29.35 -57.57 -7.42
N GLY A 16 -29.24 -56.65 -6.46
CA GLY A 16 -30.05 -56.62 -5.25
C GLY A 16 -30.57 -55.22 -4.96
N SER A 17 -31.80 -54.94 -5.38
CA SER A 17 -32.60 -53.82 -4.92
C SER A 17 -33.15 -54.13 -3.52
N LEU A 18 -32.78 -53.33 -2.51
CA LEU A 18 -33.49 -53.27 -1.24
C LEU A 18 -33.74 -51.80 -0.86
N VAL A 19 -35.03 -51.51 -0.80
CA VAL A 19 -35.65 -50.30 -0.25
C VAL A 19 -35.23 -50.17 1.21
N GLY A 20 -34.50 -49.10 1.52
CA GLY A 20 -34.23 -48.63 2.88
C GLY A 20 -34.89 -47.28 3.09
N CYS A 21 -36.14 -47.29 3.54
CA CYS A 21 -36.83 -46.11 4.04
C CYS A 21 -36.25 -45.82 5.43
N GLY A 22 -35.40 -44.80 5.54
CA GLY A 22 -34.74 -44.48 6.80
C GLY A 22 -34.10 -43.11 6.74
N SER A 23 -34.71 -42.17 7.48
CA SER A 23 -34.17 -40.85 7.82
C SER A 23 -34.00 -39.89 6.65
N LYS A 24 -34.89 -38.87 6.59
CA LYS A 24 -34.58 -37.61 5.93
C LYS A 24 -33.36 -37.01 6.64
N THR A 25 -32.18 -37.37 6.16
CA THR A 25 -30.95 -36.60 6.35
C THR A 25 -31.24 -35.24 5.75
N GLN A 26 -31.54 -34.29 6.62
CA GLN A 26 -31.58 -32.88 6.31
C GLN A 26 -30.18 -32.56 5.79
N SER A 27 -30.05 -32.48 4.47
CA SER A 27 -28.89 -31.88 3.84
C SER A 27 -28.86 -30.45 4.35
N GLN A 28 -28.08 -30.22 5.40
CA GLN A 28 -27.58 -28.91 5.75
C GLN A 28 -26.76 -28.49 4.54
N GLY A 29 -27.44 -27.80 3.61
CA GLY A 29 -26.78 -26.93 2.67
C GLY A 29 -25.86 -26.06 3.50
N THR A 30 -24.57 -26.24 3.32
CA THR A 30 -23.56 -25.35 3.87
C THR A 30 -23.85 -24.00 3.22
N THR A 31 -24.62 -23.16 3.90
CA THR A 31 -24.51 -21.72 3.69
C THR A 31 -23.09 -21.37 4.10
N SER A 32 -22.15 -21.53 3.17
CA SER A 32 -20.95 -20.70 3.15
C SER A 32 -21.47 -19.28 3.07
N GLY A 33 -21.71 -18.67 4.23
CA GLY A 33 -21.77 -17.24 4.33
C GLY A 33 -20.51 -16.74 3.64
N ASN A 34 -20.68 -15.91 2.61
CA ASN A 34 -19.57 -15.24 1.96
C ASN A 34 -18.94 -14.33 3.03
N GLU A 35 -18.00 -14.86 3.82
CA GLU A 35 -17.23 -14.05 4.76
C GLU A 35 -16.53 -12.98 3.91
N LYS A 36 -16.84 -11.71 4.22
CA LYS A 36 -16.26 -10.60 3.49
C LYS A 36 -14.76 -10.65 3.65
N LYS A 37 -14.05 -10.51 2.55
CA LYS A 37 -12.60 -10.33 2.58
C LYS A 37 -12.29 -9.02 3.32
N VAL A 38 -11.31 -9.07 4.23
CA VAL A 38 -10.90 -7.91 5.03
C VAL A 38 -9.69 -7.23 4.38
N ILE A 39 -9.76 -5.92 4.19
CA ILE A 39 -8.65 -5.07 3.74
C ILE A 39 -8.24 -4.15 4.89
N TYR A 40 -6.94 -3.95 5.07
CA TYR A 40 -6.41 -2.99 6.02
C TYR A 40 -6.00 -1.69 5.32
N PHE A 41 -6.46 -0.55 5.83
CA PHE A 41 -6.05 0.78 5.42
C PHE A 41 -5.34 1.48 6.57
N ILE A 42 -4.06 1.81 6.37
CA ILE A 42 -3.14 2.29 7.40
C ILE A 42 -2.55 3.65 6.99
N PRO A 43 -3.33 4.75 7.09
CA PRO A 43 -2.85 6.10 6.85
C PRO A 43 -2.06 6.65 8.04
N ILE A 44 -1.17 7.63 7.83
CA ILE A 44 -0.32 8.24 8.87
C ILE A 44 -1.14 8.79 10.06
N VAL A 45 -2.25 9.45 9.72
CA VAL A 45 -3.35 9.91 10.59
C VAL A 45 -4.65 9.78 9.79
N ASP A 46 -5.82 9.89 10.42
CA ASP A 46 -7.12 9.83 9.73
C ASP A 46 -7.96 11.13 9.80
N THR A 47 -7.35 12.19 10.33
CA THR A 47 -7.97 13.49 10.53
C THR A 47 -7.31 14.58 9.68
N GLY A 48 -8.04 15.67 9.45
CA GLY A 48 -7.57 16.84 8.73
C GLY A 48 -7.89 16.81 7.23
N ALA A 49 -7.68 17.95 6.58
CA ALA A 49 -8.12 18.20 5.20
C ALA A 49 -7.47 17.27 4.16
N TYR A 50 -6.32 16.69 4.48
CA TYR A 50 -5.62 15.74 3.59
C TYR A 50 -6.08 14.29 3.80
N TRP A 51 -6.14 13.81 5.04
CA TRP A 51 -6.36 12.38 5.33
C TRP A 51 -7.82 11.97 5.45
N SER A 52 -8.70 12.86 5.93
CA SER A 52 -10.12 12.52 6.08
C SER A 52 -10.82 12.20 4.74
N PRO A 53 -10.56 12.91 3.63
CA PRO A 53 -11.09 12.52 2.32
C PRO A 53 -10.58 11.16 1.86
N MET A 54 -9.30 10.83 2.10
CA MET A 54 -8.73 9.54 1.73
C MET A 54 -9.37 8.38 2.50
N LYS A 55 -9.57 8.53 3.82
CA LYS A 55 -10.29 7.54 4.63
C LYS A 55 -11.71 7.33 4.10
N LYS A 56 -12.44 8.41 3.84
CA LYS A 56 -13.80 8.33 3.29
C LYS A 56 -13.84 7.60 1.95
N ALA A 57 -12.92 7.92 1.03
CA ALA A 57 -12.83 7.25 -0.26
C ALA A 57 -12.54 5.75 -0.12
N ALA A 58 -11.65 5.36 0.80
CA ALA A 58 -11.36 3.96 1.09
C ALA A 58 -12.59 3.22 1.65
N GLU A 59 -13.32 3.85 2.58
CA GLU A 59 -14.55 3.29 3.16
C GLU A 59 -15.66 3.11 2.11
N ASP A 60 -15.88 4.12 1.27
CA ASP A 60 -16.88 4.10 0.21
C ASP A 60 -16.57 3.01 -0.83
N GLU A 61 -15.31 2.89 -1.26
CA GLU A 61 -14.89 1.91 -2.27
C GLU A 61 -14.89 0.47 -1.71
N ALA A 62 -14.43 0.27 -0.48
CA ALA A 62 -14.47 -1.05 0.16
C ALA A 62 -15.92 -1.55 0.27
N LYS A 63 -16.85 -0.66 0.64
CA LYS A 63 -18.29 -0.97 0.67
C LYS A 63 -18.82 -1.31 -0.72
N ALA A 64 -18.47 -0.53 -1.75
CA ALA A 64 -18.91 -0.76 -3.13
C ALA A 64 -18.44 -2.12 -3.67
N LEU A 65 -17.21 -2.51 -3.32
CA LEU A 65 -16.60 -3.78 -3.73
C LEU A 65 -16.96 -4.97 -2.81
N GLY A 66 -17.72 -4.75 -1.74
CA GLY A 66 -18.16 -5.80 -0.82
C GLY A 66 -17.08 -6.29 0.16
N TYR A 67 -16.00 -5.54 0.35
CA TYR A 67 -14.96 -5.81 1.33
C TYR A 67 -15.32 -5.24 2.71
N GLU A 68 -14.75 -5.83 3.76
CA GLU A 68 -14.67 -5.20 5.08
C GLU A 68 -13.39 -4.37 5.15
N LEU A 69 -13.49 -3.11 5.58
CA LEU A 69 -12.35 -2.23 5.74
C LEU A 69 -12.00 -2.07 7.22
N VAL A 70 -10.76 -2.38 7.57
CA VAL A 70 -10.18 -2.08 8.88
C VAL A 70 -9.25 -0.89 8.73
N VAL A 71 -9.65 0.25 9.30
CA VAL A 71 -8.80 1.46 9.33
C VAL A 71 -7.98 1.44 10.63
N LYS A 72 -6.64 1.56 10.50
CA LYS A 72 -5.72 1.65 11.64
C LYS A 72 -4.84 2.87 11.50
N THR A 73 -4.75 3.68 12.55
CA THR A 73 -3.86 4.83 12.57
C THR A 73 -3.50 5.21 14.00
N SER A 74 -2.75 6.29 14.18
CA SER A 74 -2.42 6.85 15.48
C SER A 74 -2.63 8.37 15.51
N PRO A 75 -2.85 8.97 16.69
CA PRO A 75 -2.97 10.42 16.81
C PRO A 75 -1.77 11.18 16.22
N PRO A 76 -1.94 12.44 15.78
CA PRO A 76 -0.85 13.22 15.19
C PRO A 76 0.39 13.34 16.10
N ASN A 77 0.20 13.41 17.42
CA ASN A 77 1.26 13.59 18.42
C ASN A 77 1.85 12.27 18.97
N GLU A 78 1.56 11.13 18.34
CA GLU A 78 2.14 9.83 18.72
C GLU A 78 3.67 9.83 18.51
N THR A 79 4.44 9.54 19.56
CA THR A 79 5.91 9.57 19.52
C THR A 79 6.52 8.29 18.96
N GLN A 80 5.84 7.14 19.09
CA GLN A 80 6.28 5.84 18.55
C GLN A 80 5.45 5.45 17.32
N LYS A 81 5.28 6.40 16.41
CA LYS A 81 4.36 6.28 15.28
C LYS A 81 4.77 5.14 14.34
N ASN A 82 6.08 5.00 14.08
CA ASN A 82 6.63 3.94 13.24
C ASN A 82 6.34 2.54 13.81
N GLU A 83 6.68 2.31 15.07
CA GLU A 83 6.50 1.04 15.76
C GLU A 83 5.04 0.63 15.81
N LYS A 84 4.15 1.57 16.10
CA LYS A 84 2.71 1.35 16.16
C LYS A 84 2.13 0.95 14.79
N HIS A 85 2.54 1.61 13.72
CA HIS A 85 2.10 1.31 12.37
C HIS A 85 2.68 -0.01 11.84
N ILE A 86 3.91 -0.35 12.21
CA ILE A 86 4.47 -1.70 12.00
C ILE A 86 3.62 -2.75 12.73
N GLY A 87 3.17 -2.46 13.95
CA GLY A 87 2.25 -3.32 14.69
C GLY A 87 0.92 -3.55 13.95
N PHE A 88 0.36 -2.51 13.31
CA PHE A 88 -0.86 -2.64 12.49
C PHE A 88 -0.64 -3.48 11.24
N LEU A 89 0.53 -3.35 10.60
CA LEU A 89 0.93 -4.20 9.48
C LEU A 89 1.08 -5.67 9.91
N ASP A 90 1.73 -5.91 11.05
CA ASP A 90 1.87 -7.26 11.62
C ASP A 90 0.50 -7.85 12.03
N GLU A 91 -0.43 -7.03 12.55
CA GLU A 91 -1.82 -7.41 12.85
C GLU A 91 -2.56 -7.83 11.58
N ALA A 92 -2.48 -7.04 10.50
CA ALA A 92 -3.10 -7.36 9.22
C ALA A 92 -2.60 -8.68 8.64
N VAL A 93 -1.29 -8.94 8.74
CA VAL A 93 -0.67 -10.20 8.33
C VAL A 93 -1.17 -11.36 9.19
N LYS A 94 -1.22 -11.19 10.52
CA LYS A 94 -1.72 -12.20 11.45
C LYS A 94 -3.17 -12.57 11.16
N ASN A 95 -3.99 -11.58 10.83
CA ASN A 95 -5.41 -11.74 10.53
C ASN A 95 -5.67 -12.18 9.08
N LYS A 96 -4.61 -12.48 8.30
CA LYS A 96 -4.70 -12.93 6.91
C LYS A 96 -5.53 -11.98 6.03
N ALA A 97 -5.28 -10.68 6.17
CA ALA A 97 -5.92 -9.67 5.35
C ALA A 97 -5.81 -10.02 3.86
N ALA A 98 -6.86 -9.73 3.09
CA ALA A 98 -6.87 -9.90 1.65
C ALA A 98 -5.98 -8.90 0.91
N GLY A 99 -5.63 -7.79 1.58
CA GLY A 99 -4.72 -6.77 1.09
C GLY A 99 -4.48 -5.68 2.13
N ILE A 100 -3.40 -4.94 1.96
CA ILE A 100 -2.97 -3.88 2.87
C ILE A 100 -2.60 -2.64 2.06
N ALA A 101 -3.16 -1.50 2.41
CA ALA A 101 -2.73 -0.19 1.94
C ALA A 101 -2.10 0.57 3.10
N ILE A 102 -0.84 1.00 2.98
CA ILE A 102 -0.10 1.65 4.07
C ILE A 102 0.70 2.86 3.61
N ALA A 103 0.74 3.91 4.43
CA ALA A 103 1.61 5.07 4.25
C ALA A 103 2.83 5.01 5.20
N PRO A 104 3.96 4.40 4.78
CA PRO A 104 5.13 4.21 5.63
C PRO A 104 5.88 5.53 5.87
N MET A 105 6.14 5.87 7.12
CA MET A 105 6.83 7.12 7.47
C MET A 105 8.35 7.00 7.47
N ASP A 106 8.86 5.79 7.70
CA ASP A 106 10.28 5.47 7.63
C ASP A 106 10.54 4.41 6.54
N PRO A 107 11.21 4.76 5.43
CA PRO A 107 11.37 3.83 4.31
C PRO A 107 12.14 2.55 4.66
N ASP A 108 13.09 2.61 5.60
CA ASP A 108 13.96 1.49 5.96
C ASP A 108 13.28 0.53 6.95
N MET A 109 12.59 1.07 7.97
CA MET A 109 11.92 0.26 9.00
C MET A 109 10.78 -0.60 8.42
N PHE A 110 10.06 -0.06 7.42
CA PHE A 110 8.91 -0.73 6.83
C PHE A 110 9.30 -1.71 5.71
N ASP A 111 10.45 -1.53 5.06
CA ASP A 111 10.85 -2.30 3.86
C ASP A 111 10.77 -3.81 4.06
N LYS A 112 11.44 -4.32 5.11
CA LYS A 112 11.45 -5.75 5.43
C LYS A 112 10.08 -6.27 5.87
N LYS A 113 9.23 -5.42 6.45
CA LYS A 113 7.90 -5.81 6.93
C LYS A 113 6.94 -5.95 5.75
N VAL A 114 6.97 -5.01 4.83
CA VAL A 114 6.19 -5.05 3.59
C VAL A 114 6.58 -6.25 2.73
N LYS A 115 7.88 -6.51 2.57
CA LYS A 115 8.38 -7.71 1.89
C LYS A 115 7.79 -9.00 2.47
N LYS A 116 7.82 -9.15 3.79
CA LYS A 116 7.30 -10.35 4.48
C LYS A 116 5.80 -10.54 4.31
N ALA A 117 5.02 -9.45 4.24
CA ALA A 117 3.59 -9.53 3.97
C ALA A 117 3.32 -10.05 2.55
N ASN A 118 4.02 -9.48 1.55
CA ASN A 118 3.92 -9.92 0.16
C ASN A 118 4.38 -11.37 -0.05
N GLU A 119 5.47 -11.81 0.59
CA GLU A 119 5.95 -13.20 0.54
C GLU A 119 4.94 -14.20 1.14
N LYS A 120 4.03 -13.74 2.00
CA LYS A 120 2.90 -14.53 2.52
C LYS A 120 1.66 -14.48 1.63
N GLY A 121 1.76 -13.88 0.44
CA GLY A 121 0.67 -13.75 -0.52
C GLY A 121 -0.33 -12.65 -0.19
N ILE A 122 -0.01 -11.74 0.74
CA ILE A 122 -0.85 -10.58 1.07
C ILE A 122 -0.34 -9.37 0.29
N PRO A 123 -1.05 -8.89 -0.73
CA PRO A 123 -0.61 -7.74 -1.51
C PRO A 123 -0.55 -6.49 -0.64
N VAL A 124 0.59 -5.78 -0.70
CA VAL A 124 0.79 -4.53 0.00
C VAL A 124 0.99 -3.39 -1.00
N VAL A 125 0.08 -2.43 -0.99
CA VAL A 125 0.19 -1.17 -1.71
C VAL A 125 0.69 -0.11 -0.75
N THR A 126 1.76 0.60 -1.12
CA THR A 126 2.15 1.81 -0.40
C THR A 126 1.44 3.02 -1.00
N PHE A 127 1.15 4.03 -0.19
CA PHE A 127 0.55 5.25 -0.70
C PHE A 127 1.03 6.48 0.06
N ASP A 128 1.00 7.64 -0.60
CA ASP A 128 1.52 8.93 -0.12
C ASP A 128 3.05 8.93 0.10
N ALA A 129 3.52 8.07 0.99
CA ALA A 129 4.93 7.76 1.24
C ALA A 129 5.27 6.32 0.82
N ASP A 130 6.56 6.01 0.72
CA ASP A 130 7.01 4.73 0.17
C ASP A 130 8.15 4.09 0.99
N ILE A 131 8.34 2.80 0.77
CA ILE A 131 9.48 2.03 1.27
C ILE A 131 10.69 2.20 0.35
N LYS A 132 11.85 1.74 0.82
CA LYS A 132 13.10 1.84 0.08
C LYS A 132 13.16 0.95 -1.17
N THR A 133 12.76 -0.31 -1.04
CA THR A 133 12.90 -1.29 -2.11
C THR A 133 11.55 -1.46 -2.81
N LYS A 134 11.42 -0.91 -4.03
CA LYS A 134 10.13 -0.83 -4.74
C LYS A 134 9.55 -2.19 -5.08
N GLU A 135 10.40 -3.20 -5.26
CA GLU A 135 10.06 -4.57 -5.59
C GLU A 135 9.43 -5.31 -4.39
N ASN A 136 9.60 -4.79 -3.16
CA ASN A 136 9.03 -5.40 -1.97
C ASN A 136 7.53 -5.13 -1.82
N ARG A 137 6.95 -4.19 -2.56
CA ARG A 137 5.53 -3.82 -2.55
C ARG A 137 4.85 -4.17 -3.88
N THR A 138 3.53 -4.29 -3.87
CA THR A 138 2.72 -4.56 -5.07
C THR A 138 2.63 -3.34 -5.98
N ALA A 139 2.36 -2.16 -5.40
CA ALA A 139 2.25 -0.90 -6.12
C ALA A 139 2.47 0.28 -5.17
N TYR A 140 2.74 1.45 -5.74
CA TYR A 140 2.75 2.73 -5.02
C TYR A 140 1.74 3.67 -5.67
N ILE A 141 0.97 4.36 -4.83
CA ILE A 141 0.01 5.38 -5.26
C ILE A 141 0.36 6.69 -4.55
N GLY A 142 0.85 7.68 -5.29
CA GLY A 142 1.20 8.96 -4.70
C GLY A 142 1.60 10.01 -5.72
N THR A 143 2.07 11.14 -5.21
CA THR A 143 2.50 12.28 -6.03
C THR A 143 3.92 12.04 -6.53
N ASP A 144 4.22 12.46 -7.76
CA ASP A 144 5.61 12.66 -8.19
C ASP A 144 6.20 13.85 -7.44
N ASN A 145 6.80 13.56 -6.29
CA ASN A 145 7.31 14.56 -5.37
C ASN A 145 8.48 15.36 -5.96
N LYS A 146 9.26 14.76 -6.88
CA LYS A 146 10.35 15.46 -7.55
C LYS A 146 9.78 16.45 -8.55
N LEU A 147 8.87 16.02 -9.41
CA LEU A 147 8.21 16.91 -10.37
C LEU A 147 7.46 18.05 -9.67
N ALA A 148 6.76 17.76 -8.57
CA ALA A 148 6.11 18.78 -7.77
C ALA A 148 7.11 19.81 -7.22
N GLY A 149 8.27 19.36 -6.75
CA GLY A 149 9.38 20.22 -6.34
C GLY A 149 9.91 21.06 -7.50
N GLU A 150 10.15 20.46 -8.67
CA GLU A 150 10.63 21.14 -9.88
C GLU A 150 9.67 22.26 -10.28
N GLN A 151 8.37 21.99 -10.32
CA GLN A 151 7.35 23.00 -10.62
C GLN A 151 7.33 24.13 -9.59
N LEU A 152 7.51 23.82 -8.30
CA LEU A 152 7.61 24.84 -7.25
C LEU A 152 8.86 25.70 -7.43
N GLY A 153 10.01 25.10 -7.71
CA GLY A 153 11.27 25.81 -7.96
C GLY A 153 11.17 26.73 -9.18
N GLU A 154 10.63 26.23 -10.29
CA GLU A 154 10.45 27.01 -11.52
C GLU A 154 9.53 28.22 -11.30
N ASN A 155 8.38 28.01 -10.64
CA ASN A 155 7.43 29.08 -10.35
C ASN A 155 7.99 30.10 -9.34
N GLY A 156 8.75 29.63 -8.35
CA GLY A 156 9.45 30.48 -7.39
C GLY A 156 10.46 31.40 -8.07
N ALA A 157 11.33 30.83 -8.93
CA ALA A 157 12.32 31.59 -9.69
C ALA A 157 11.66 32.64 -10.59
N LYS A 158 10.58 32.27 -11.30
CA LYS A 158 9.79 33.21 -12.11
C LYS A 158 9.23 34.37 -11.28
N THR A 159 8.59 34.05 -10.15
CA THR A 159 7.97 35.06 -9.26
C THR A 159 9.00 36.02 -8.68
N LEU A 160 10.17 35.53 -8.27
CA LEU A 160 11.25 36.38 -7.74
C LEU A 160 11.78 37.33 -8.81
N LYS A 161 11.96 36.83 -10.04
CA LYS A 161 12.39 37.65 -11.18
C LYS A 161 11.39 38.77 -11.50
N GLU A 162 10.09 38.45 -11.54
CA GLU A 162 9.02 39.44 -11.77
C GLU A 162 9.03 40.56 -10.72
N LYS A 163 9.54 40.27 -9.51
CA LYS A 163 9.77 41.25 -8.44
C LYS A 163 11.15 41.92 -8.46
N GLY A 164 11.97 41.67 -9.48
CA GLY A 164 13.32 42.21 -9.61
C GLY A 164 14.37 41.56 -8.67
N ILE A 165 14.05 40.44 -8.03
CA ILE A 165 14.96 39.74 -7.12
C ILE A 165 15.74 38.69 -7.91
N THR A 166 17.03 38.91 -8.09
CA THR A 166 17.92 38.05 -8.91
C THR A 166 19.04 37.39 -8.12
N LYS A 167 19.20 37.71 -6.83
CA LYS A 167 20.20 37.14 -5.93
C LYS A 167 19.65 37.02 -4.51
N GLY A 168 20.10 36.01 -3.77
CA GLY A 168 19.67 35.77 -2.39
C GLY A 168 19.92 34.33 -1.96
N LYS A 169 19.47 34.00 -0.75
CA LYS A 169 19.47 32.62 -0.23
C LYS A 169 18.03 32.16 -0.08
N ILE A 170 17.78 30.89 -0.37
CA ILE A 170 16.48 30.24 -0.19
C ILE A 170 16.56 29.36 1.06
N GLY A 171 15.65 29.60 2.00
CA GLY A 171 15.48 28.73 3.15
C GLY A 171 14.44 27.66 2.83
N MET A 172 14.75 26.40 3.16
CA MET A 172 13.83 25.28 3.02
C MET A 172 13.61 24.64 4.39
N ALA A 173 12.33 24.45 4.76
CA ALA A 173 11.95 23.79 6.00
C ALA A 173 11.25 22.48 5.65
N ALA A 174 11.73 21.39 6.24
CA ALA A 174 11.16 20.06 6.09
C ALA A 174 10.75 19.51 7.46
N VAL A 175 9.60 18.83 7.51
CA VAL A 175 9.06 18.23 8.74
C VAL A 175 9.84 16.98 9.14
N ASN A 176 10.32 16.20 8.16
CA ASN A 176 11.15 15.02 8.37
C ASN A 176 12.13 14.88 7.19
N LEU A 177 13.43 14.72 7.51
CA LEU A 177 14.50 14.58 6.52
C LEU A 177 14.75 13.14 6.08
N THR A 178 14.22 12.13 6.78
CA THR A 178 14.37 10.72 6.39
C THR A 178 13.32 10.26 5.39
N GLN A 179 12.21 10.99 5.27
CA GLN A 179 11.13 10.64 4.37
C GLN A 179 11.48 11.01 2.92
N THR A 180 11.43 10.03 2.02
CA THR A 180 11.78 10.20 0.60
C THR A 180 10.93 11.25 -0.12
N THR A 181 9.68 11.44 0.28
CA THR A 181 8.80 12.47 -0.27
C THR A 181 9.36 13.88 -0.09
N MET A 182 10.01 14.14 1.05
CA MET A 182 10.58 15.45 1.39
C MET A 182 11.90 15.68 0.67
N THR A 183 12.77 14.67 0.62
CA THR A 183 14.04 14.77 -0.10
C THR A 183 13.81 14.97 -1.60
N TYR A 184 12.84 14.27 -2.19
CA TYR A 184 12.50 14.46 -3.61
C TYR A 184 11.93 15.84 -3.90
N ARG A 185 11.08 16.39 -3.02
CA ARG A 185 10.61 17.79 -3.16
C ARG A 185 11.76 18.77 -3.07
N GLU A 186 12.69 18.56 -2.14
CA GLU A 186 13.86 19.43 -1.98
C GLU A 186 14.75 19.42 -3.23
N ASP A 187 15.11 18.23 -3.71
CA ASP A 187 15.89 18.07 -4.92
C ASP A 187 15.19 18.67 -6.14
N GLY A 188 13.87 18.48 -6.24
CA GLY A 188 13.06 19.08 -7.27
C GLY A 188 13.09 20.60 -7.22
N VAL A 189 12.90 21.22 -6.05
CA VAL A 189 12.97 22.68 -5.90
C VAL A 189 14.32 23.21 -6.37
N LYS A 190 15.42 22.58 -5.96
CA LYS A 190 16.77 22.97 -6.40
C LYS A 190 16.89 22.91 -7.92
N ALA A 191 16.49 21.79 -8.52
CA ALA A 191 16.54 21.60 -9.98
C ALA A 191 15.66 22.62 -10.74
N GLY A 192 14.47 22.94 -10.24
CA GLY A 192 13.58 23.94 -10.83
C GLY A 192 14.17 25.35 -10.82
N PHE A 193 14.85 25.73 -9.73
CA PHE A 193 15.58 26.98 -9.65
C PHE A 193 16.77 27.02 -10.62
N GLU A 194 17.61 25.98 -10.63
CA GLU A 194 18.77 25.89 -11.53
C GLU A 194 18.37 25.97 -13.00
N LYS A 195 17.32 25.25 -13.40
CA LYS A 195 16.78 25.28 -14.76
C LYS A 195 16.37 26.68 -15.19
N LYS A 196 15.62 27.41 -14.35
CA LYS A 196 15.21 28.78 -14.69
C LYS A 196 16.37 29.77 -14.68
N LEU A 197 17.31 29.64 -13.75
CA LEU A 197 18.52 30.46 -13.76
C LEU A 197 19.34 30.25 -15.05
N TRP A 198 19.48 29.00 -15.51
CA TRP A 198 20.15 28.68 -16.77
C TRP A 198 19.43 29.27 -18.00
N GLU A 199 18.11 29.06 -18.12
CA GLU A 199 17.30 29.66 -19.20
C GLU A 199 17.41 31.19 -19.22
N MET A 200 17.56 31.82 -18.05
CA MET A 200 17.76 33.26 -17.93
C MET A 200 19.15 33.70 -18.43
N MET A 201 20.21 32.96 -18.10
CA MET A 201 21.57 33.28 -18.55
C MET A 201 21.73 33.17 -20.08
N LEU A 202 21.14 32.14 -20.69
CA LEU A 202 21.16 31.97 -22.15
C LEU A 202 20.39 33.08 -22.90
N ARG A 203 19.37 33.67 -22.27
CA ARG A 203 18.67 34.83 -22.85
C ARG A 203 19.47 36.13 -22.75
N THR A 204 20.38 36.25 -21.79
CA THR A 204 21.25 37.44 -21.64
C THR A 204 22.51 37.39 -22.50
N SER A 205 22.95 36.21 -22.97
CA SER A 205 24.14 36.07 -23.82
C SER A 205 23.90 36.30 -25.32
N ASN A 206 22.63 36.41 -25.74
CA ASN A 206 22.23 36.61 -27.14
C ASN A 206 21.70 38.04 -27.40
N GLY A 207 22.09 39.01 -26.57
CA GLY A 207 21.68 40.43 -26.67
C GLY A 207 22.84 41.35 -26.99
#